data_AF-A0A516SME7-F1
#
_entry.id   AF-A0A516SME7-F1
#
_cell.length_a   1.000
_cell.length_b   1.000
_cell.length_c   1.000
_cell.angle_alpha   90.00
_cell.angle_beta   90.00
_cell.angle_gamma   90.00
#
_symmetry.space_group_name_H-M   'P 1'
#
loop_
_entity.id
_entity.type
_entity.pdbx_description
1 polymer ?
#
loop_
_entity_poly.entity_id
_entity_poly.type
_entity_poly.pdbx_seq_one_letter_code
_entity_poly.pdbx_strand_id
1 'polypeptide(L)'
;MQVDDEWRRWIAENLLLDSDPASILQAMLSQGIAEADACRELDAARRSPYLAGGDRLRARLKKRNWPLDIQRKLNRLDARMRQVPKRHRLDGQAFFDDFYVLNRPVVITGMLDDWPALSTWGVDYFRRRFADRQVEVQFGRSQDANYEINQPHLRRSMPFGEYLDLIAAGGQSNDFYMTANNSSSNRQALAELWQDIGGLPAYLDGQRDSGFLWFGPKGTRTPFHHDLTNNFMAQLAGRKRIKLVPAVELGQMYNDLHCYTPVDGGAIDYERFPRMRDAQILEVILEPGEILFLPVGCWHYVEGLDVSITMSFTNFRWDNDFASAYDSYHGV
;
A
#
# COMPACT_ATOMS: atom_id res chain seq x y z
N MET A 1 12.18 -38.72 -10.43
CA MET A 1 12.05 -38.02 -9.14
C MET A 1 10.87 -38.61 -8.38
N GLN A 2 10.97 -38.81 -7.06
CA GLN A 2 9.85 -39.32 -6.26
C GLN A 2 8.95 -38.17 -5.83
N VAL A 3 7.63 -38.38 -5.79
CA VAL A 3 6.67 -37.40 -5.29
C VAL A 3 6.73 -37.36 -3.76
N ASP A 4 7.20 -36.24 -3.22
CA ASP A 4 7.28 -35.95 -1.79
C ASP A 4 6.09 -35.10 -1.32
N ASP A 5 6.14 -34.65 -0.07
CA ASP A 5 5.04 -33.89 0.54
C ASP A 5 4.92 -32.46 0.01
N GLU A 6 6.00 -31.87 -0.52
CA GLU A 6 5.94 -30.58 -1.19
C GLU A 6 5.14 -30.68 -2.49
N TRP A 7 5.39 -31.72 -3.29
CA TRP A 7 4.57 -31.99 -4.48
C TRP A 7 3.12 -32.29 -4.13
N ARG A 8 2.84 -33.07 -3.07
CA ARG A 8 1.46 -33.35 -2.64
C ARG A 8 0.73 -32.09 -2.22
N ARG A 9 1.40 -31.20 -1.47
CA ARG A 9 0.88 -29.87 -1.14
C ARG A 9 0.59 -29.07 -2.40
N TRP A 10 1.56 -28.98 -3.32
CA TRP A 10 1.42 -28.23 -4.56
C TRP A 10 0.26 -28.74 -5.44
N ILE A 11 0.08 -30.06 -5.56
CA ILE A 11 -1.06 -30.68 -6.26
C ILE A 11 -2.38 -30.25 -5.60
N ALA A 12 -2.47 -30.39 -4.27
CA ALA A 12 -3.68 -30.04 -3.54
C ALA A 12 -4.03 -28.55 -3.68
N GLU A 13 -3.05 -27.65 -3.55
CA GLU A 13 -3.22 -26.21 -3.76
C GLU A 13 -3.73 -25.90 -5.17
N ASN A 14 -3.12 -26.49 -6.21
CA ASN A 14 -3.53 -26.24 -7.60
C ASN A 14 -4.92 -26.78 -7.91
N LEU A 15 -5.29 -27.96 -7.39
CA LEU A 15 -6.66 -28.46 -7.50
C LEU A 15 -7.66 -27.53 -6.78
N LEU A 16 -7.27 -26.98 -5.63
CA LEU A 16 -8.08 -26.00 -4.90
C LEU A 16 -8.16 -24.64 -5.60
N LEU A 17 -7.19 -24.29 -6.45
CA LEU A 17 -7.19 -23.08 -7.28
C LEU A 17 -7.90 -23.25 -8.64
N ASP A 18 -8.59 -24.37 -8.85
CA ASP A 18 -9.31 -24.71 -10.08
C ASP A 18 -8.38 -24.88 -11.32
N SER A 19 -7.10 -25.19 -11.10
CA SER A 19 -6.20 -25.58 -12.19
C SER A 19 -6.67 -26.86 -12.87
N ASP A 20 -6.59 -26.93 -14.19
CA ASP A 20 -6.91 -28.14 -14.96
C ASP A 20 -5.97 -29.29 -14.53
N PRO A 21 -6.50 -30.45 -14.08
CA PRO A 21 -5.70 -31.61 -13.74
C PRO A 21 -4.72 -32.02 -14.84
N ALA A 22 -5.05 -31.80 -16.12
CA ALA A 22 -4.13 -32.07 -17.22
C ALA A 22 -2.90 -31.18 -17.18
N SER A 23 -3.06 -29.88 -16.84
CA SER A 23 -1.94 -28.95 -16.69
C SER A 23 -1.06 -29.30 -15.48
N ILE A 24 -1.66 -29.75 -14.37
CA ILE A 24 -0.94 -30.23 -13.18
C ILE A 24 -0.08 -31.44 -13.55
N LEU A 25 -0.67 -32.42 -14.26
CA LEU A 25 0.04 -33.60 -14.73
C LEU A 25 1.22 -33.23 -15.64
N GLN A 26 1.01 -32.36 -16.63
CA GLN A 26 2.06 -31.90 -17.53
C GLN A 26 3.21 -31.21 -16.77
N ALA A 27 2.89 -30.39 -15.77
CA ALA A 27 3.90 -29.75 -14.91
C ALA A 27 4.75 -30.80 -14.17
N MET A 28 4.12 -31.81 -13.57
CA MET A 28 4.84 -32.91 -12.88
C MET A 28 5.76 -33.67 -13.83
N LEU A 29 5.28 -34.02 -15.03
CA LEU A 29 6.06 -34.71 -16.06
C LEU A 29 7.27 -33.89 -16.51
N SER A 30 7.07 -32.58 -16.72
CA SER A 30 8.15 -31.67 -17.13
C SER A 30 9.30 -31.58 -16.12
N GLN A 31 9.03 -31.91 -14.84
CA GLN A 31 10.01 -31.96 -13.76
C GLN A 31 10.61 -33.35 -13.55
N GLY A 32 10.34 -34.33 -14.43
CA GLY A 32 10.94 -35.66 -14.38
C GLY A 32 10.29 -36.61 -13.37
N ILE A 33 9.03 -36.36 -12.99
CA ILE A 33 8.20 -37.35 -12.29
C ILE A 33 7.69 -38.36 -13.31
N ALA A 34 7.78 -39.65 -12.99
CA ALA A 34 7.28 -40.70 -13.88
C ALA A 34 5.75 -40.60 -14.01
N GLU A 35 5.24 -40.80 -15.23
CA GLU A 35 3.80 -40.65 -15.53
C GLU A 35 2.91 -41.51 -14.63
N ALA A 36 3.30 -42.76 -14.39
CA ALA A 36 2.56 -43.66 -13.50
C ALA A 36 2.47 -43.12 -12.05
N ASP A 37 3.53 -42.46 -11.57
CA ASP A 37 3.57 -41.86 -10.24
C ASP A 37 2.74 -40.58 -10.19
N ALA A 38 2.85 -39.71 -11.20
CA ALA A 38 2.10 -38.48 -11.29
C ALA A 38 0.58 -38.73 -11.39
N CYS A 39 0.16 -39.64 -12.26
CA CYS A 39 -1.24 -40.04 -12.37
C CYS A 39 -1.79 -40.62 -11.07
N ARG A 40 -1.02 -41.50 -10.40
CA ARG A 40 -1.43 -42.10 -9.12
C ARG A 40 -1.64 -41.04 -8.03
N GLU A 41 -0.71 -40.10 -7.88
CA GLU A 41 -0.77 -39.06 -6.84
C GLU A 41 -1.90 -38.06 -7.13
N LEU A 42 -2.07 -37.66 -8.40
CA LEU A 42 -3.18 -36.80 -8.82
C LEU A 42 -4.54 -37.44 -8.56
N ASP A 43 -4.71 -38.72 -8.90
CA ASP A 43 -5.96 -39.45 -8.63
C ASP A 43 -6.19 -39.70 -7.14
N ALA A 44 -5.13 -39.93 -6.36
CA ALA A 44 -5.21 -40.03 -4.91
C ALA A 44 -5.69 -38.71 -4.29
N ALA A 45 -5.11 -37.57 -4.71
CA ALA A 45 -5.51 -36.25 -4.25
C ALA A 45 -6.99 -35.97 -4.58
N ARG A 46 -7.43 -36.23 -5.82
CA ARG A 46 -8.82 -36.01 -6.26
C ARG A 46 -9.86 -36.84 -5.51
N ARG A 47 -9.48 -38.03 -5.02
CA ARG A 47 -10.35 -38.90 -4.20
C ARG A 47 -10.21 -38.65 -2.69
N SER A 48 -9.32 -37.75 -2.27
CA SER A 48 -9.06 -37.49 -0.86
C SER A 48 -10.27 -36.85 -0.17
N PRO A 49 -10.77 -37.42 0.94
CA PRO A 49 -11.83 -36.79 1.72
C PRO A 49 -11.37 -35.47 2.35
N TYR A 50 -10.06 -35.29 2.59
CA TYR A 50 -9.50 -34.03 3.07
C TYR A 50 -9.57 -32.94 1.99
N LEU A 51 -9.24 -33.26 0.74
CA LEU A 51 -9.38 -32.32 -0.38
C LEU A 51 -10.85 -31.97 -0.61
N ALA A 52 -11.76 -32.95 -0.53
CA ALA A 52 -13.20 -32.70 -0.59
C ALA A 52 -13.70 -31.79 0.55
N GLY A 53 -13.12 -31.92 1.75
CA GLY A 53 -13.34 -30.98 2.86
C GLY A 53 -12.83 -29.57 2.53
N GLY A 54 -11.63 -29.46 1.97
CA GLY A 54 -11.05 -28.21 1.46
C GLY A 54 -11.92 -27.55 0.40
N ASP A 55 -12.45 -28.32 -0.55
CA ASP A 55 -13.38 -27.85 -1.58
C ASP A 55 -14.66 -27.27 -0.99
N ARG A 56 -15.21 -27.90 0.07
CA ARG A 56 -16.38 -27.37 0.79
C ARG A 56 -16.05 -26.05 1.47
N LEU A 57 -14.89 -25.94 2.11
CA LEU A 57 -14.43 -24.69 2.72
C LEU A 57 -14.25 -23.59 1.66
N ARG A 58 -13.59 -23.92 0.55
CA ARG A 58 -13.43 -23.03 -0.62
C ARG A 58 -14.77 -22.54 -1.14
N ALA A 59 -15.76 -23.43 -1.28
CA ALA A 59 -17.11 -23.03 -1.72
C ALA A 59 -17.78 -22.06 -0.72
N ARG A 60 -17.56 -22.23 0.58
CA ARG A 60 -18.03 -21.27 1.60
C ARG A 60 -17.32 -19.93 1.49
N LEU A 61 -16.00 -19.92 1.23
CA LEU A 61 -15.24 -18.70 0.99
C LEU A 61 -15.70 -17.98 -0.28
N LYS A 62 -15.97 -18.70 -1.38
CA LYS A 62 -16.56 -18.12 -2.60
C LYS A 62 -17.92 -17.47 -2.31
N LYS A 63 -18.78 -18.11 -1.51
CA LYS A 63 -20.05 -17.51 -1.07
C LYS A 63 -19.84 -16.27 -0.19
N ARG A 64 -18.83 -16.26 0.69
CA ARG A 64 -18.46 -15.10 1.51
C ARG A 64 -17.93 -13.93 0.67
N ASN A 65 -17.22 -14.21 -0.41
CA ASN A 65 -16.66 -13.18 -1.30
C ASN A 65 -17.69 -12.66 -2.32
N TRP A 66 -18.72 -13.42 -2.64
CA TRP A 66 -19.74 -13.03 -3.62
C TRP A 66 -20.40 -11.66 -3.36
N PRO A 67 -20.73 -11.26 -2.11
CA PRO A 67 -21.18 -9.89 -1.82
C PRO A 67 -20.17 -8.81 -2.20
N LEU A 68 -18.86 -9.05 -2.05
CA LEU A 68 -17.83 -8.13 -2.51
C LEU A 68 -17.85 -8.01 -4.04
N ASP A 69 -18.01 -9.12 -4.76
CA ASP A 69 -18.13 -9.11 -6.22
C ASP A 69 -19.38 -8.35 -6.70
N ILE A 70 -20.50 -8.45 -5.99
CA ILE A 70 -21.68 -7.63 -6.26
C ILE A 70 -21.34 -6.14 -6.09
N GLN A 71 -20.73 -5.76 -4.97
CA GLN A 71 -20.41 -4.37 -4.69
C GLN A 71 -19.41 -3.81 -5.71
N ARG A 72 -18.40 -4.58 -6.11
CA ARG A 72 -17.48 -4.23 -7.22
C ARG A 72 -18.24 -3.97 -8.51
N LYS A 73 -19.18 -4.85 -8.87
CA LYS A 73 -20.01 -4.68 -10.07
C LYS A 73 -20.87 -3.42 -9.98
N LEU A 74 -21.51 -3.16 -8.84
CA LEU A 74 -22.31 -1.95 -8.61
C LEU A 74 -21.47 -0.67 -8.71
N ASN A 75 -20.28 -0.66 -8.09
CA ASN A 75 -19.35 0.46 -8.18
C ASN A 75 -18.99 0.79 -9.63
N ARG A 76 -18.79 -0.22 -10.50
CA ARG A 76 -18.49 0.00 -11.92
C ARG A 76 -19.64 0.60 -12.71
N LEU A 77 -20.89 0.42 -12.28
CA LEU A 77 -22.06 1.04 -12.93
C LEU A 77 -22.12 2.55 -12.66
N ASP A 78 -21.56 3.01 -11.54
CA ASP A 78 -21.56 4.42 -11.16
C ASP A 78 -20.27 5.12 -11.63
N ALA A 79 -20.39 6.01 -12.61
CA ALA A 79 -19.26 6.80 -13.11
C ALA A 79 -18.55 7.60 -11.99
N ARG A 80 -19.27 7.98 -10.92
CA ARG A 80 -18.71 8.73 -9.78
C ARG A 80 -17.72 7.89 -8.97
N MET A 81 -17.79 6.56 -9.06
CA MET A 81 -16.87 5.67 -8.38
C MET A 81 -15.58 5.44 -9.17
N ARG A 82 -15.56 5.77 -10.47
CA ARG A 82 -14.40 5.57 -11.36
C ARG A 82 -13.33 6.67 -11.26
N GLN A 83 -13.50 7.60 -10.32
CA GLN A 83 -12.56 8.69 -10.08
C GLN A 83 -12.52 9.03 -8.59
N VAL A 84 -11.39 9.57 -8.13
CA VAL A 84 -11.32 10.17 -6.80
C VAL A 84 -11.92 11.56 -6.86
N PRO A 85 -13.01 11.84 -6.13
CA PRO A 85 -13.58 13.18 -6.09
C PRO A 85 -12.61 14.17 -5.46
N LYS A 86 -12.63 15.41 -5.97
CA LYS A 86 -11.92 16.55 -5.39
C LYS A 86 -12.93 17.50 -4.73
N ARG A 87 -12.65 17.96 -3.53
CA ARG A 87 -13.49 18.88 -2.75
C ARG A 87 -12.65 20.02 -2.21
N HIS A 88 -13.17 21.24 -2.30
CA HIS A 88 -12.51 22.43 -1.77
C HIS A 88 -13.09 22.77 -0.42
N ARG A 89 -12.23 22.93 0.59
CA ARG A 89 -12.59 23.25 1.98
C ARG A 89 -13.75 22.38 2.50
N LEU A 90 -13.61 21.07 2.33
CA LEU A 90 -14.63 20.08 2.67
C LEU A 90 -14.95 20.18 4.17
N ASP A 91 -16.20 20.38 4.55
CA ASP A 91 -16.56 20.45 5.96
C ASP A 91 -16.40 19.06 6.63
N GLY A 92 -16.16 19.07 7.95
CA GLY A 92 -15.88 17.84 8.70
C GLY A 92 -17.05 16.84 8.71
N GLN A 93 -18.30 17.34 8.66
CA GLN A 93 -19.48 16.48 8.69
C GLN A 93 -19.70 15.79 7.34
N ALA A 94 -19.63 16.54 6.23
CA ALA A 94 -19.67 15.97 4.89
C ALA A 94 -18.47 15.04 4.64
N PHE A 95 -17.28 15.37 5.17
CA PHE A 95 -16.15 14.44 5.14
C PHE A 95 -16.49 13.10 5.79
N PHE A 96 -17.09 13.15 6.99
CA PHE A 96 -17.48 11.94 7.70
C PHE A 96 -18.54 11.13 6.95
N ASP A 97 -19.64 11.78 6.57
CA ASP A 97 -20.82 11.14 5.99
C ASP A 97 -20.57 10.58 4.58
N ASP A 98 -19.82 11.32 3.75
CA ASP A 98 -19.66 10.97 2.33
C ASP A 98 -18.37 10.17 2.02
N PHE A 99 -17.41 10.15 2.95
CA PHE A 99 -16.08 9.59 2.69
C PHE A 99 -15.58 8.66 3.80
N TYR A 100 -15.55 9.13 5.05
CA TYR A 100 -14.99 8.36 6.15
C TYR A 100 -15.78 7.07 6.39
N VAL A 101 -17.09 7.17 6.65
CA VAL A 101 -17.93 6.00 6.94
C VAL A 101 -18.21 5.13 5.72
N LEU A 102 -18.08 5.70 4.52
CA LEU A 102 -18.27 4.99 3.25
C LEU A 102 -16.97 4.36 2.72
N ASN A 103 -15.86 4.46 3.47
CA ASN A 103 -14.55 3.93 3.08
C ASN A 103 -14.14 4.39 1.66
N ARG A 104 -14.37 5.68 1.35
CA ARG A 104 -14.19 6.24 0.01
C ARG A 104 -13.09 7.30 -0.01
N PRO A 105 -12.12 7.23 -0.93
CA PRO A 105 -11.07 8.22 -1.02
C PRO A 105 -11.59 9.57 -1.52
N VAL A 106 -10.94 10.65 -1.11
CA VAL A 106 -11.21 12.02 -1.57
C VAL A 106 -9.94 12.86 -1.55
N VAL A 107 -9.79 13.74 -2.53
CA VAL A 107 -8.78 14.81 -2.50
C VAL A 107 -9.43 16.08 -1.95
N ILE A 108 -8.85 16.65 -0.92
CA ILE A 108 -9.30 17.87 -0.25
C ILE A 108 -8.30 18.99 -0.55
N THR A 109 -8.79 20.16 -0.90
CA THR A 109 -7.97 21.35 -1.19
C THR A 109 -8.36 22.52 -0.31
N GLY A 110 -7.46 23.52 -0.17
CA GLY A 110 -7.74 24.75 0.56
C GLY A 110 -7.69 24.61 2.09
N MET A 111 -7.23 23.45 2.58
CA MET A 111 -7.13 23.14 4.02
C MET A 111 -5.70 23.30 4.56
N LEU A 112 -4.71 23.50 3.68
CA LEU A 112 -3.30 23.67 4.04
C LEU A 112 -2.80 25.11 3.79
N ASP A 113 -3.68 26.01 3.32
CA ASP A 113 -3.29 27.34 2.81
C ASP A 113 -2.61 28.22 3.87
N ASP A 114 -2.89 27.98 5.15
CA ASP A 114 -2.33 28.71 6.29
C ASP A 114 -1.11 28.01 6.92
N TRP A 115 -0.67 26.87 6.38
CA TRP A 115 0.51 26.16 6.88
C TRP A 115 1.79 26.84 6.39
N PRO A 116 2.67 27.34 7.29
CA PRO A 116 3.97 27.85 6.89
C PRO A 116 4.74 26.88 6.00
N ALA A 117 4.68 25.58 6.32
CA ALA A 117 5.36 24.50 5.61
C ALA A 117 5.11 24.51 4.10
N LEU A 118 3.90 24.87 3.65
CA LEU A 118 3.52 24.87 2.24
C LEU A 118 4.36 25.85 1.40
N SER A 119 4.83 26.93 2.03
CA SER A 119 5.61 27.98 1.34
C SER A 119 7.10 27.97 1.70
N THR A 120 7.48 27.35 2.82
CA THR A 120 8.85 27.42 3.35
C THR A 120 9.64 26.13 3.19
N TRP A 121 9.00 24.96 3.21
CA TRP A 121 9.73 23.70 3.23
C TRP A 121 10.38 23.40 1.89
N GLY A 122 11.64 22.98 1.96
CA GLY A 122 12.47 22.68 0.81
C GLY A 122 13.91 22.46 1.24
N VAL A 123 14.75 22.04 0.28
CA VAL A 123 16.15 21.67 0.53
C VAL A 123 16.91 22.81 1.24
N ASP A 124 16.75 24.04 0.79
CA ASP A 124 17.46 25.20 1.34
C ASP A 124 17.00 25.54 2.77
N TYR A 125 15.70 25.46 3.05
CA TYR A 125 15.15 25.70 4.38
C TYR A 125 15.66 24.65 5.37
N PHE A 126 15.58 23.37 4.99
CA PHE A 126 16.05 22.27 5.82
C PHE A 126 17.56 22.34 6.05
N ARG A 127 18.35 22.68 5.03
CA ARG A 127 19.80 22.84 5.16
C ARG A 127 20.18 23.92 6.16
N ARG A 128 19.54 25.09 6.09
CA ARG A 128 19.84 26.20 7.01
C ARG A 128 19.52 25.89 8.47
N ARG A 129 18.50 25.09 8.74
CA ARG A 129 17.99 24.86 10.10
C ARG A 129 18.44 23.56 10.74
N PHE A 130 18.70 22.53 9.96
CA PHE A 130 18.77 21.16 10.46
C PHE A 130 19.92 20.32 9.89
N ALA A 131 20.86 20.90 9.13
CA ALA A 131 21.90 20.12 8.43
C ALA A 131 22.77 19.25 9.35
N ASP A 132 23.00 19.68 10.59
CA ASP A 132 23.81 18.99 11.59
C ASP A 132 23.04 17.89 12.36
N ARG A 133 21.71 17.85 12.24
CA ARG A 133 20.87 16.87 12.95
C ARG A 133 21.05 15.48 12.37
N GLN A 134 21.08 14.47 13.24
CA GLN A 134 21.07 13.07 12.82
C GLN A 134 19.66 12.64 12.46
N VAL A 135 19.49 12.12 11.25
CA VAL A 135 18.23 11.56 10.76
C VAL A 135 18.44 10.12 10.31
N GLU A 136 17.36 9.35 10.33
CA GLU A 136 17.31 7.98 9.82
C GLU A 136 16.50 7.94 8.52
N VAL A 137 17.03 7.24 7.52
CA VAL A 137 16.37 7.01 6.24
C VAL A 137 16.44 5.53 5.87
N GLN A 138 15.53 5.08 5.03
CA GLN A 138 15.75 3.84 4.29
C GLN A 138 16.83 4.10 3.23
N PHE A 139 17.77 3.17 3.05
CA PHE A 139 18.91 3.28 2.13
C PHE A 139 19.22 1.93 1.48
N GLY A 140 19.70 1.92 0.23
CA GLY A 140 19.98 0.68 -0.50
C GLY A 140 18.72 -0.03 -1.02
N ARG A 141 17.58 0.67 -1.08
CA ARG A 141 16.28 0.11 -1.47
C ARG A 141 16.28 -0.46 -2.89
N SER A 142 17.18 0.00 -3.76
CA SER A 142 17.24 -0.50 -5.15
C SER A 142 17.87 -1.89 -5.26
N GLN A 143 18.48 -2.39 -4.17
CA GLN A 143 19.16 -3.68 -4.12
C GLN A 143 18.30 -4.79 -3.50
N ASP A 144 17.09 -4.46 -3.02
CA ASP A 144 16.16 -5.39 -2.38
C ASP A 144 14.80 -5.30 -3.07
N ALA A 145 14.29 -6.39 -3.64
CA ALA A 145 12.98 -6.39 -4.29
C ALA A 145 11.81 -6.17 -3.31
N ASN A 146 12.01 -6.43 -2.02
CA ASN A 146 11.04 -6.35 -0.93
C ASN A 146 11.38 -5.22 0.06
N TYR A 147 11.96 -4.12 -0.41
CA TYR A 147 12.50 -3.05 0.43
C TYR A 147 11.53 -2.47 1.49
N GLU A 148 10.21 -2.44 1.25
CA GLU A 148 9.26 -1.98 2.29
C GLU A 148 9.05 -3.03 3.39
N ILE A 149 9.02 -4.31 3.04
CA ILE A 149 8.88 -5.41 4.01
C ILE A 149 10.18 -5.54 4.83
N ASN A 150 11.33 -5.43 4.15
CA ASN A 150 12.65 -5.55 4.73
C ASN A 150 13.20 -4.22 5.29
N GLN A 151 12.37 -3.18 5.40
CA GLN A 151 12.81 -1.85 5.85
C GLN A 151 13.59 -1.85 7.18
N PRO A 152 13.34 -2.72 8.18
CA PRO A 152 14.15 -2.72 9.41
C PRO A 152 15.64 -2.92 9.17
N HIS A 153 16.01 -3.63 8.09
CA HIS A 153 17.40 -3.91 7.71
C HIS A 153 18.00 -2.84 6.79
N LEU A 154 17.19 -1.92 6.27
CA LEU A 154 17.60 -0.88 5.32
C LEU A 154 17.75 0.49 5.98
N ARG A 155 17.75 0.56 7.31
CA ARG A 155 17.89 1.81 8.06
C ARG A 155 19.33 2.31 8.05
N ARG A 156 19.50 3.60 7.75
CA ARG A 156 20.79 4.28 7.83
C ARG A 156 20.63 5.62 8.55
N SER A 157 21.43 5.82 9.60
CA SER A 157 21.60 7.12 10.24
C SER A 157 22.65 7.95 9.51
N MET A 158 22.39 9.24 9.32
CA MET A 158 23.33 10.20 8.73
C MET A 158 22.99 11.65 9.15
N PRO A 159 23.94 12.59 9.06
CA PRO A 159 23.62 14.02 9.13
C PRO A 159 22.60 14.39 8.05
N PHE A 160 21.60 15.19 8.40
CA PHE A 160 20.56 15.58 7.46
C PHE A 160 21.11 16.41 6.30
N GLY A 161 22.19 17.15 6.51
CA GLY A 161 22.93 17.85 5.46
C GLY A 161 23.44 16.92 4.37
N GLU A 162 23.96 15.74 4.73
CA GLU A 162 24.41 14.72 3.77
C GLU A 162 23.23 14.15 2.99
N TYR A 163 22.11 13.90 3.67
CA TYR A 163 20.88 13.47 2.98
C TYR A 163 20.37 14.54 2.00
N LEU A 164 20.42 15.81 2.39
CA LEU A 164 20.06 16.93 1.53
C LEU A 164 21.02 17.09 0.34
N ASP A 165 22.31 16.75 0.50
CA ASP A 165 23.26 16.69 -0.63
C ASP A 165 22.85 15.61 -1.63
N LEU A 166 22.42 14.42 -1.16
CA LEU A 166 21.91 13.36 -2.02
C LEU A 166 20.66 13.78 -2.81
N ILE A 167 19.74 14.50 -2.15
CA ILE A 167 18.54 15.05 -2.80
C ILE A 167 18.93 16.12 -3.84
N ALA A 168 19.85 17.02 -3.49
CA ALA A 168 20.29 18.13 -4.33
C ALA A 168 21.13 17.70 -5.53
N ALA A 169 21.84 16.57 -5.43
CA ALA A 169 22.55 15.95 -6.56
C ALA A 169 21.59 15.64 -7.73
N GLY A 170 20.29 15.51 -7.44
CA GLY A 170 19.23 15.39 -8.42
C GLY A 170 19.17 14.02 -9.08
N GLY A 171 18.40 13.94 -10.17
CA GLY A 171 18.12 12.68 -10.86
C GLY A 171 16.94 11.91 -10.26
N GLN A 172 16.66 10.76 -10.87
CA GLN A 172 15.62 9.84 -10.41
C GLN A 172 16.26 8.73 -9.58
N SER A 173 15.78 8.51 -8.35
CA SER A 173 16.27 7.47 -7.46
C SER A 173 15.15 6.90 -6.60
N ASN A 174 15.17 5.59 -6.37
CA ASN A 174 14.39 4.93 -5.32
C ASN A 174 15.27 4.48 -4.15
N ASP A 175 16.60 4.70 -4.22
CA ASP A 175 17.56 4.02 -3.36
C ASP A 175 17.53 4.47 -1.90
N PHE A 176 17.19 5.74 -1.68
CA PHE A 176 17.08 6.35 -0.36
C PHE A 176 15.76 7.10 -0.19
N TYR A 177 15.15 6.96 0.99
CA TYR A 177 13.89 7.62 1.28
C TYR A 177 13.66 7.79 2.79
N MET A 178 13.27 9.00 3.22
CA MET A 178 12.75 9.23 4.56
C MET A 178 11.26 8.86 4.59
N THR A 179 10.89 7.92 5.44
CA THR A 179 9.54 7.34 5.52
C THR A 179 8.96 7.36 6.93
N ALA A 180 7.67 7.06 7.07
CA ALA A 180 7.02 6.87 8.37
C ALA A 180 7.71 5.80 9.23
N ASN A 181 8.35 4.80 8.62
CA ASN A 181 9.02 3.72 9.35
C ASN A 181 10.30 4.17 10.10
N ASN A 182 10.79 5.38 9.82
CA ASN A 182 11.94 6.01 10.46
C ASN A 182 11.52 7.18 11.37
N SER A 183 10.21 7.34 11.64
CA SER A 183 9.67 8.58 12.19
C SER A 183 10.02 8.83 13.65
N SER A 184 10.29 7.81 14.46
CA SER A 184 10.55 7.99 15.89
C SER A 184 11.78 8.87 16.14
N SER A 185 12.91 8.50 15.53
CA SER A 185 14.16 9.27 15.60
C SER A 185 14.02 10.62 14.90
N ASN A 186 13.41 10.65 13.70
CA ASN A 186 13.29 11.87 12.90
C ASN A 186 12.37 12.91 13.54
N ARG A 187 11.27 12.48 14.18
CA ARG A 187 10.36 13.39 14.89
C ARG A 187 11.08 14.12 16.02
N GLN A 188 11.94 13.43 16.75
CA GLN A 188 12.74 14.07 17.80
C GLN A 188 13.82 14.98 17.20
N ALA A 189 14.52 14.53 16.16
CA ALA A 189 15.61 15.29 15.53
C ALA A 189 15.15 16.57 14.81
N LEU A 190 13.90 16.58 14.33
CA LEU A 190 13.30 17.64 13.53
C LEU A 190 12.03 18.20 14.18
N ALA A 191 11.95 18.18 15.52
CA ALA A 191 10.74 18.50 16.27
C ALA A 191 10.17 19.90 15.93
N GLU A 192 11.02 20.86 15.59
CA GLU A 192 10.64 22.21 15.22
C GLU A 192 9.77 22.27 13.95
N LEU A 193 9.83 21.26 13.07
CA LEU A 193 9.00 21.19 11.86
C LEU A 193 7.50 21.17 12.19
N TRP A 194 7.09 20.60 13.33
CA TRP A 194 5.67 20.56 13.72
C TRP A 194 5.10 21.95 14.05
N GLN A 195 5.95 22.97 14.24
CA GLN A 195 5.52 24.36 14.39
C GLN A 195 5.10 25.00 13.06
N ASP A 196 5.58 24.45 11.93
CA ASP A 196 5.26 24.90 10.57
C ASP A 196 3.98 24.23 10.02
N ILE A 197 3.36 23.34 10.81
CA ILE A 197 2.20 22.54 10.46
C ILE A 197 0.98 23.09 11.22
N GLY A 198 -0.05 23.52 10.47
CA GLY A 198 -1.31 23.96 11.05
C GLY A 198 -2.20 22.80 11.50
N GLY A 199 -3.28 23.12 12.22
CA GLY A 199 -4.25 22.12 12.65
C GLY A 199 -5.28 21.80 11.56
N LEU A 200 -5.84 20.59 11.60
CA LEU A 200 -6.98 20.17 10.78
C LEU A 200 -8.17 19.75 11.67
N PRO A 201 -8.73 20.67 12.49
CA PRO A 201 -9.73 20.32 13.51
C PRO A 201 -11.06 19.80 12.93
N ALA A 202 -11.30 20.00 11.64
CA ALA A 202 -12.43 19.40 10.95
C ALA A 202 -12.34 17.86 10.94
N TYR A 203 -11.14 17.29 10.94
CA TYR A 203 -10.90 15.87 10.67
C TYR A 203 -10.04 15.16 11.73
N LEU A 204 -9.10 15.88 12.35
CA LEU A 204 -8.12 15.33 13.29
C LEU A 204 -8.43 15.77 14.73
N ASP A 205 -7.93 15.01 15.71
CA ASP A 205 -8.21 15.19 17.14
C ASP A 205 -7.50 16.39 17.80
N GLY A 206 -6.64 17.11 17.05
CA GLY A 206 -5.93 18.29 17.52
C GLY A 206 -4.58 18.02 18.18
N GLN A 207 -4.12 16.76 18.25
CA GLN A 207 -2.76 16.45 18.70
C GLN A 207 -1.72 17.07 17.75
N ARG A 208 -0.93 18.02 18.24
CA ARG A 208 -0.03 18.84 17.42
C ARG A 208 1.19 18.10 16.88
N ASP A 209 1.66 17.06 17.58
CA ASP A 209 2.86 16.29 17.19
C ASP A 209 2.52 14.93 16.57
N SER A 210 1.30 14.83 16.05
CA SER A 210 0.82 13.67 15.32
C SER A 210 1.34 13.72 13.87
N GLY A 211 1.63 12.56 13.31
CA GLY A 211 1.96 12.42 11.90
C GLY A 211 3.40 12.07 11.57
N PHE A 212 3.62 11.76 10.30
CA PHE A 212 4.83 11.12 9.80
C PHE A 212 5.36 11.89 8.58
N LEU A 213 6.64 12.23 8.63
CA LEU A 213 7.30 12.93 7.54
C LEU A 213 7.76 11.95 6.46
N TRP A 214 7.43 12.27 5.23
CA TRP A 214 7.92 11.60 4.04
C TRP A 214 8.69 12.60 3.19
N PHE A 215 9.96 12.34 2.93
CA PHE A 215 10.80 13.24 2.14
C PHE A 215 11.79 12.43 1.29
N GLY A 216 11.75 12.62 -0.03
CA GLY A 216 12.60 11.85 -0.93
C GLY A 216 12.78 12.48 -2.30
N PRO A 217 13.70 11.92 -3.11
CA PRO A 217 13.92 12.38 -4.46
C PRO A 217 12.76 12.00 -5.39
N LYS A 218 12.81 12.55 -6.61
CA LYS A 218 12.04 12.04 -7.73
C LYS A 218 12.34 10.55 -7.93
N GLY A 219 11.32 9.75 -8.20
CA GLY A 219 11.45 8.31 -8.48
C GLY A 219 11.30 7.40 -7.28
N THR A 220 11.07 7.95 -6.08
CA THR A 220 10.68 7.15 -4.92
C THR A 220 9.38 6.40 -5.21
N ARG A 221 9.33 5.14 -4.82
CA ARG A 221 8.20 4.24 -5.00
C ARG A 221 7.87 3.59 -3.68
N THR A 222 6.58 3.51 -3.39
CA THR A 222 6.02 2.63 -2.37
C THR A 222 5.11 1.64 -3.10
N PRO A 223 5.42 0.33 -3.11
CA PRO A 223 4.65 -0.70 -3.79
C PRO A 223 3.19 -0.72 -3.35
N PHE A 224 2.35 -1.46 -4.08
CA PHE A 224 0.98 -1.68 -3.65
C PHE A 224 0.95 -2.33 -2.27
N HIS A 225 0.27 -1.66 -1.35
CA HIS A 225 -0.07 -2.16 -0.03
C HIS A 225 -1.36 -1.48 0.44
N HIS A 226 -1.93 -1.93 1.55
CA HIS A 226 -2.94 -1.17 2.27
C HIS A 226 -2.52 -0.94 3.72
N ASP A 227 -3.09 0.08 4.34
CA ASP A 227 -2.86 0.34 5.75
C ASP A 227 -3.94 -0.34 6.60
N LEU A 228 -3.62 -0.53 7.89
CA LEU A 228 -4.55 -1.00 8.93
C LEU A 228 -5.31 0.16 9.61
N THR A 229 -5.10 1.39 9.14
CA THR A 229 -5.74 2.60 9.63
C THR A 229 -6.15 3.47 8.45
N ASN A 230 -7.09 4.39 8.65
CA ASN A 230 -7.27 5.48 7.71
C ASN A 230 -6.07 6.42 7.79
N ASN A 231 -5.75 7.08 6.68
CA ASN A 231 -4.59 7.95 6.55
C ASN A 231 -4.95 9.24 5.79
N PHE A 232 -4.36 10.36 6.19
CA PHE A 232 -4.31 11.58 5.41
C PHE A 232 -2.91 11.76 4.86
N MET A 233 -2.77 12.01 3.56
CA MET A 233 -1.52 12.42 2.92
C MET A 233 -1.61 13.89 2.53
N ALA A 234 -1.02 14.77 3.34
CA ALA A 234 -0.93 16.21 3.08
C ALA A 234 0.35 16.50 2.28
N GLN A 235 0.20 16.89 1.01
CA GLN A 235 1.32 17.15 0.12
C GLN A 235 1.80 18.60 0.28
N LEU A 236 3.07 18.78 0.62
CA LEU A 236 3.64 20.09 0.96
C LEU A 236 4.60 20.60 -0.10
N ALA A 237 5.34 19.71 -0.76
CA ALA A 237 6.23 20.06 -1.86
C ALA A 237 6.33 18.94 -2.89
N GLY A 238 6.48 19.29 -4.17
CA GLY A 238 6.52 18.34 -5.28
C GLY A 238 5.23 17.53 -5.45
N ARG A 239 5.19 16.66 -6.47
CA ARG A 239 4.00 15.86 -6.81
C ARG A 239 4.23 14.38 -6.59
N LYS A 240 3.14 13.68 -6.27
CA LYS A 240 3.09 12.21 -6.21
C LYS A 240 2.00 11.69 -7.12
N ARG A 241 2.30 10.68 -7.94
CA ARG A 241 1.28 9.86 -8.60
C ARG A 241 0.86 8.77 -7.63
N ILE A 242 -0.43 8.68 -7.34
CA ILE A 242 -1.00 7.61 -6.52
C ILE A 242 -2.00 6.83 -7.35
N LYS A 243 -1.82 5.50 -7.40
CA LYS A 243 -2.83 4.56 -7.88
C LYS A 243 -3.55 3.96 -6.68
N LEU A 244 -4.87 3.96 -6.70
CA LEU A 244 -5.72 3.49 -5.61
C LEU A 244 -6.60 2.35 -6.12
N VAL A 245 -6.66 1.25 -5.37
CA VAL A 245 -7.60 0.16 -5.61
C VAL A 245 -8.49 0.03 -4.37
N PRO A 246 -9.80 0.35 -4.47
CA PRO A 246 -10.70 0.34 -3.32
C PRO A 246 -10.71 -1.01 -2.59
N ALA A 247 -10.90 -1.01 -1.26
CA ALA A 247 -10.84 -2.22 -0.42
C ALA A 247 -11.74 -3.36 -0.92
N VAL A 248 -12.88 -3.03 -1.52
CA VAL A 248 -13.82 -4.00 -2.11
C VAL A 248 -13.20 -4.85 -3.23
N GLU A 249 -12.13 -4.37 -3.88
CA GLU A 249 -11.39 -5.08 -4.92
C GLU A 249 -10.34 -6.07 -4.36
N LEU A 250 -10.27 -6.29 -3.03
CA LEU A 250 -9.32 -7.19 -2.35
C LEU A 250 -9.10 -8.53 -3.07
N GLY A 251 -10.17 -9.16 -3.56
CA GLY A 251 -10.10 -10.43 -4.26
C GLY A 251 -9.27 -10.42 -5.56
N GLN A 252 -8.91 -9.25 -6.08
CA GLN A 252 -8.06 -9.08 -7.26
C GLN A 252 -6.61 -8.79 -6.91
N MET A 253 -6.32 -8.38 -5.69
CA MET A 253 -5.03 -7.80 -5.32
C MET A 253 -3.97 -8.84 -4.96
N TYR A 254 -4.22 -10.14 -5.12
CA TYR A 254 -3.22 -11.18 -4.81
C TYR A 254 -2.58 -11.01 -3.41
N ASN A 255 -3.40 -10.70 -2.40
CA ASN A 255 -2.92 -10.45 -1.04
C ASN A 255 -2.57 -11.77 -0.33
N ASP A 256 -1.33 -12.19 -0.49
CA ASP A 256 -0.76 -13.41 0.09
C ASP A 256 0.14 -13.13 1.30
N LEU A 257 0.63 -11.89 1.46
CA LEU A 257 1.51 -11.48 2.55
C LEU A 257 1.00 -10.23 3.27
N HIS A 258 0.49 -10.40 4.49
CA HIS A 258 0.00 -9.32 5.35
C HIS A 258 -0.84 -8.27 4.59
N CYS A 259 -0.35 -7.04 4.44
CA CYS A 259 -1.00 -5.95 3.72
C CYS A 259 -0.38 -5.67 2.34
N TYR A 260 0.47 -6.57 1.84
CA TYR A 260 1.22 -6.45 0.61
C TYR A 260 0.66 -7.35 -0.49
N THR A 261 1.07 -7.04 -1.71
CA THR A 261 0.82 -7.83 -2.91
C THR A 261 2.10 -7.92 -3.74
N PRO A 262 2.33 -9.04 -4.47
CA PRO A 262 3.42 -9.14 -5.42
C PRO A 262 3.16 -8.36 -6.72
N VAL A 263 2.01 -7.71 -6.88
CA VAL A 263 1.67 -6.91 -8.07
C VAL A 263 2.44 -5.58 -8.06
N ASP A 264 3.29 -5.37 -9.06
CA ASP A 264 3.95 -4.08 -9.28
C ASP A 264 2.96 -3.05 -9.86
N GLY A 265 2.62 -2.03 -9.07
CA GLY A 265 1.74 -0.95 -9.50
C GLY A 265 2.34 -0.03 -10.56
N GLY A 266 3.67 0.02 -10.69
CA GLY A 266 4.36 0.77 -11.74
C GLY A 266 4.25 0.10 -13.11
N ALA A 267 4.26 -1.23 -13.14
CA ALA A 267 4.22 -2.05 -14.35
C ALA A 267 3.49 -3.38 -14.11
N ILE A 268 2.15 -3.35 -14.15
CA ILE A 268 1.32 -4.53 -13.87
C ILE A 268 1.51 -5.58 -14.99
N ASP A 269 2.04 -6.74 -14.62
CA ASP A 269 2.09 -7.94 -15.46
C ASP A 269 0.73 -8.66 -15.44
N TYR A 270 -0.09 -8.41 -16.46
CA TYR A 270 -1.41 -9.03 -16.57
C TYR A 270 -1.40 -10.48 -17.06
N GLU A 271 -0.27 -11.01 -17.51
CA GLU A 271 -0.14 -12.44 -17.82
C GLU A 271 0.06 -13.22 -16.53
N ARG A 272 0.93 -12.71 -15.64
CA ARG A 272 1.13 -13.28 -14.30
C ARG A 272 -0.04 -12.99 -13.35
N PHE A 273 -0.66 -11.81 -13.45
CA PHE A 273 -1.73 -11.36 -12.56
C PHE A 273 -3.04 -11.04 -13.32
N PRO A 274 -3.67 -12.02 -13.98
CA PRO A 274 -4.83 -11.78 -14.85
C PRO A 274 -6.04 -11.14 -14.14
N ARG A 275 -6.24 -11.38 -12.83
CA ARG A 275 -7.33 -10.75 -12.04
C ARG A 275 -7.22 -9.22 -11.99
N MET A 276 -6.01 -8.67 -12.18
CA MET A 276 -5.83 -7.21 -12.21
C MET A 276 -6.50 -6.56 -13.42
N ARG A 277 -6.82 -7.31 -14.49
CA ARG A 277 -7.62 -6.79 -15.62
C ARG A 277 -9.02 -6.38 -15.20
N ASP A 278 -9.54 -7.03 -14.17
CA ASP A 278 -10.85 -6.76 -13.59
C ASP A 278 -10.76 -5.85 -12.36
N ALA A 279 -9.57 -5.41 -11.94
CA ALA A 279 -9.43 -4.52 -10.79
C ALA A 279 -9.76 -3.07 -11.19
N GLN A 280 -10.57 -2.39 -10.38
CA GLN A 280 -10.80 -0.96 -10.57
C GLN A 280 -9.63 -0.17 -9.96
N ILE A 281 -8.78 0.40 -10.83
CA ILE A 281 -7.65 1.25 -10.44
C ILE A 281 -8.03 2.71 -10.69
N LEU A 282 -8.01 3.51 -9.64
CA LEU A 282 -8.15 4.97 -9.70
C LEU A 282 -6.75 5.60 -9.70
N GLU A 283 -6.56 6.72 -10.38
CA GLU A 283 -5.28 7.44 -10.38
C GLU A 283 -5.49 8.91 -10.00
N VAL A 284 -4.59 9.45 -9.18
CA VAL A 284 -4.52 10.85 -8.77
C VAL A 284 -3.07 11.31 -8.85
N ILE A 285 -2.85 12.53 -9.35
CA ILE A 285 -1.62 13.27 -9.09
C ILE A 285 -1.93 14.21 -7.93
N LEU A 286 -1.27 13.99 -6.79
CA LEU A 286 -1.42 14.81 -5.60
C LEU A 286 -0.43 15.97 -5.67
N GLU A 287 -0.96 17.18 -5.68
CA GLU A 287 -0.22 18.44 -5.84
C GLU A 287 0.03 19.11 -4.47
N PRO A 288 1.04 20.00 -4.35
CA PRO A 288 1.22 20.80 -3.13
C PRO A 288 -0.06 21.56 -2.72
N GLY A 289 -0.39 21.51 -1.43
CA GLY A 289 -1.61 22.13 -0.88
C GLY A 289 -2.82 21.20 -0.85
N GLU A 290 -2.67 19.97 -1.34
CA GLU A 290 -3.73 18.96 -1.36
C GLU A 290 -3.56 17.91 -0.26
N ILE A 291 -4.69 17.40 0.22
CA ILE A 291 -4.76 16.27 1.14
C ILE A 291 -5.48 15.12 0.44
N LEU A 292 -4.87 13.95 0.38
CA LEU A 292 -5.56 12.72 0.01
C LEU A 292 -6.02 11.99 1.26
N PHE A 293 -7.32 11.73 1.36
CA PHE A 293 -7.85 10.74 2.28
C PHE A 293 -7.68 9.33 1.70
N LEU A 294 -6.88 8.53 2.38
CA LEU A 294 -6.71 7.10 2.16
C LEU A 294 -7.57 6.34 3.17
N PRO A 295 -8.71 5.78 2.75
CA PRO A 295 -9.52 4.98 3.65
C PRO A 295 -8.83 3.65 3.95
N VAL A 296 -9.01 3.15 5.17
CA VAL A 296 -8.41 1.88 5.65
C VAL A 296 -8.71 0.73 4.68
N GLY A 297 -7.71 -0.13 4.44
CA GLY A 297 -7.84 -1.25 3.49
C GLY A 297 -7.84 -0.85 2.01
N CYS A 298 -7.80 0.45 1.66
CA CYS A 298 -7.59 0.87 0.29
C CYS A 298 -6.14 0.59 -0.12
N TRP A 299 -6.00 -0.24 -1.14
CA TRP A 299 -4.71 -0.51 -1.74
C TRP A 299 -4.19 0.73 -2.44
N HIS A 300 -2.91 1.01 -2.29
CA HIS A 300 -2.32 2.18 -2.88
C HIS A 300 -0.86 1.97 -3.27
N TYR A 301 -0.51 2.48 -4.43
CA TYR A 301 0.86 2.56 -4.95
C TYR A 301 1.20 4.03 -5.11
N VAL A 302 2.39 4.44 -4.67
CA VAL A 302 2.81 5.85 -4.64
C VAL A 302 4.13 6.01 -5.37
N GLU A 303 4.20 6.94 -6.30
CA GLU A 303 5.41 7.32 -7.05
C GLU A 303 5.68 8.82 -6.91
N GLY A 304 6.86 9.21 -6.42
CA GLY A 304 7.32 10.59 -6.39
C GLY A 304 7.70 11.08 -7.79
N LEU A 305 6.97 12.07 -8.33
CA LEU A 305 7.22 12.63 -9.66
C LEU A 305 8.28 13.74 -9.65
N ASP A 306 8.50 14.33 -8.48
CA ASP A 306 9.48 15.37 -8.19
C ASP A 306 10.18 15.05 -6.86
N VAL A 307 11.17 15.86 -6.45
CA VAL A 307 11.57 15.91 -5.04
C VAL A 307 10.33 16.29 -4.24
N SER A 308 9.91 15.43 -3.32
CA SER A 308 8.60 15.55 -2.69
C SER A 308 8.67 15.49 -1.17
N ILE A 309 7.84 16.32 -0.53
CA ILE A 309 7.65 16.36 0.92
C ILE A 309 6.16 16.20 1.21
N THR A 310 5.82 15.20 2.02
CA THR A 310 4.44 14.89 2.43
C THR A 310 4.42 14.68 3.95
N MET A 311 3.38 15.17 4.61
CA MET A 311 3.05 14.78 5.98
C MET A 311 1.88 13.81 5.94
N SER A 312 1.96 12.70 6.67
CA SER A 312 0.84 11.78 6.82
C SER A 312 0.26 11.75 8.24
N PHE A 313 -1.05 11.58 8.39
CA PHE A 313 -1.74 11.66 9.69
C PHE A 313 -2.75 10.52 9.87
N THR A 314 -2.82 9.97 11.08
CA THR A 314 -3.72 8.86 11.44
C THR A 314 -4.55 9.15 12.71
N ASN A 315 -4.37 10.31 13.34
CA ASN A 315 -5.08 10.77 14.54
C ASN A 315 -6.44 11.42 14.20
N PHE A 316 -7.27 10.68 13.46
CA PHE A 316 -8.63 11.14 13.15
C PHE A 316 -9.42 11.36 14.43
N ARG A 317 -10.34 12.33 14.39
CA ARG A 317 -11.25 12.61 15.51
C ARG A 317 -12.32 11.52 15.73
N TRP A 318 -12.41 10.56 14.81
CA TRP A 318 -13.28 9.39 14.86
C TRP A 318 -12.43 8.13 15.07
N ASP A 319 -13.10 7.04 15.43
CA ASP A 319 -12.43 5.76 15.66
C ASP A 319 -11.64 5.30 14.42
N ASN A 320 -10.34 5.07 14.64
CA ASN A 320 -9.40 4.68 13.60
C ASN A 320 -8.65 3.38 13.95
N ASP A 321 -9.07 2.65 14.98
CA ASP A 321 -8.51 1.34 15.30
C ASP A 321 -9.27 0.23 14.56
N PHE A 322 -8.73 -0.15 13.39
CA PHE A 322 -9.20 -1.31 12.62
C PHE A 322 -8.20 -2.46 12.66
N ALA A 323 -7.09 -2.31 13.40
CA ALA A 323 -6.00 -3.27 13.47
C ALA A 323 -6.22 -4.30 14.59
N SER A 324 -6.79 -3.88 15.71
CA SER A 324 -6.96 -4.74 16.91
C SER A 324 -7.80 -6.00 16.69
N ALA A 325 -8.61 -6.06 15.63
CA ALA A 325 -9.40 -7.24 15.25
C ALA A 325 -8.77 -8.07 14.10
N TYR A 326 -7.63 -7.64 13.56
CA TYR A 326 -6.96 -8.26 12.42
C TYR A 326 -5.84 -9.19 12.88
N ASP A 327 -6.16 -10.24 13.66
CA ASP A 327 -5.16 -11.17 14.23
C ASP A 327 -4.57 -12.16 13.20
N SER A 328 -5.20 -12.29 12.04
CA SER A 328 -4.84 -13.30 11.03
C SER A 328 -3.56 -12.99 10.27
N TYR A 329 -2.97 -11.80 10.41
CA TYR A 329 -1.74 -11.43 9.69
C TYR A 329 -0.51 -12.26 10.05
N HIS A 330 -0.50 -12.87 11.23
CA HIS A 330 0.55 -13.81 11.62
C HIS A 330 0.42 -15.17 10.93
N GLY A 331 -0.74 -15.46 10.33
CA GLY A 331 -1.02 -16.70 9.63
C GLY A 331 -0.76 -16.56 8.14
N VAL A 332 0.52 -16.57 7.76
CA VAL A 332 0.96 -16.90 6.40
C VAL A 332 2.04 -17.96 6.50
#